data_AF-A0A954GUD6-F1
#
_entry.id   AF-A0A954GUD6-F1
#
_cell.length_a   1.000
_cell.length_b   1.000
_cell.length_c   1.000
_cell.angle_alpha   90.00
_cell.angle_beta   90.00
_cell.angle_gamma   90.00
#
_symmetry.space_group_name_H-M   'P 1'
#
loop_
_entity.id
_entity.type
_entity.pdbx_description
1 polymer ?
#
loop_
_entity_poly.entity_id
_entity_poly.type
_entity_poly.pdbx_seq_one_letter_code
_entity_poly.pdbx_strand_id
1 'polypeptide(L)'
;MAAQAWSSGRDVWRACSTEGLPQLGWSLLYDGMSKALGELIKELEQDYPTAAADKQILDLLGLTGDVLDELNFQFDATFFQGIAPEFSGQMSGRLRERLIRHGNLHEIDAKHVSGRLPHYFRVAVGEAYQARRSEYRQLFEAVQPSELHEALERSTQWWTYNQWLKKQMAMPVFLENFGLSEVFVPLRCCWKVRKSPALQKNNSDASELSYLEQPPEKTYVRMLEDVLENWVADLRDHYSPDNAIMVIEGDPGSGKSSSVKKFAANVAGTNDDLKVVFIPLQRYVHTGSVSDGVHSFCTSPDRGHPILPDNLLNVDRRARNQLLLLIFDGLDELSKGEAVGAEAAADLVKSTQNWLANNSSKRVAVLFVGRPVAVSSSVQNLNLKDSQHLLLLRYVLDDSQKESFGR
;
A
#
# COMPACT_ATOMS: atom_id res chain seq x y z
N MET A 1 27.93 -4.74 26.11
CA MET A 1 28.04 -3.27 26.01
C MET A 1 26.74 -2.59 25.55
N ALA A 2 25.93 -3.21 24.68
CA ALA A 2 24.58 -2.70 24.34
C ALA A 2 23.63 -2.53 25.55
N ALA A 3 23.75 -3.40 26.58
CA ALA A 3 22.98 -3.28 27.82
C ALA A 3 23.40 -2.10 28.74
N GLN A 4 24.61 -1.55 28.58
CA GLN A 4 25.10 -0.38 29.35
C GLN A 4 24.76 0.96 28.69
N ALA A 5 24.61 0.99 27.36
CA ALA A 5 23.99 2.12 26.67
C ALA A 5 22.48 2.23 27.01
N TRP A 6 21.87 1.10 27.38
CA TRP A 6 20.46 0.98 27.79
C TRP A 6 20.13 1.56 29.18
N SER A 7 21.15 1.85 30.01
CA SER A 7 20.97 2.45 31.35
C SER A 7 21.34 3.93 31.40
N SER A 8 22.33 4.38 30.62
CA SER A 8 22.86 5.75 30.70
C SER A 8 21.92 6.83 30.13
N GLY A 9 21.01 6.48 29.22
CA GLY A 9 20.00 7.41 28.68
C GLY A 9 18.78 7.65 29.59
N ARG A 10 18.60 6.86 30.66
CA ARG A 10 17.40 6.94 31.52
C ARG A 10 17.50 7.95 32.67
N ASP A 11 18.71 8.36 33.05
CA ASP A 11 18.93 9.04 34.34
C ASP A 11 18.89 10.58 34.28
N VAL A 12 18.59 11.20 33.12
CA VAL A 12 18.68 12.67 32.98
C VAL A 12 17.35 13.41 33.21
N TRP A 13 16.19 12.74 33.29
CA TRP A 13 14.91 13.48 33.25
C TRP A 13 13.89 13.08 34.32
N ARG A 14 13.94 13.76 35.47
CA ARG A 14 12.86 13.81 36.48
C ARG A 14 12.73 15.22 37.06
N ALA A 15 11.61 15.90 36.75
CA ALA A 15 10.87 16.84 37.62
C ALA A 15 9.87 17.68 36.80
N CYS A 16 8.64 17.87 37.30
CA CYS A 16 7.60 18.78 36.80
C CYS A 16 6.09 18.38 36.87
N SER A 17 5.55 17.76 37.92
CA SER A 17 4.16 17.51 38.42
C SER A 17 2.90 17.34 37.52
N THR A 18 3.03 17.25 36.20
CA THR A 18 2.05 16.69 35.22
C THR A 18 2.77 15.64 34.36
N GLU A 19 3.55 14.83 35.06
CA GLU A 19 4.99 14.65 34.84
C GLU A 19 5.37 13.43 33.98
N GLY A 20 4.40 12.87 33.25
CA GLY A 20 4.59 11.61 32.51
C GLY A 20 4.19 11.65 31.03
N LEU A 21 3.23 12.49 30.63
CA LEU A 21 2.73 12.50 29.24
C LEU A 21 3.78 13.02 28.24
N PRO A 22 4.50 14.13 28.49
CA PRO A 22 5.59 14.53 27.61
C PRO A 22 6.65 13.44 27.49
N GLN A 23 7.08 12.86 28.62
CA GLN A 23 8.09 11.80 28.66
C GLN A 23 7.64 10.54 27.90
N LEU A 24 6.35 10.21 28.00
CA LEU A 24 5.74 9.10 27.31
C LEU A 24 5.64 9.37 25.79
N GLY A 25 5.30 10.59 25.39
CA GLY A 25 5.34 11.01 23.99
C GLY A 25 6.76 10.98 23.41
N TRP A 26 7.76 11.45 24.17
CA TRP A 26 9.17 11.37 23.82
C TRP A 26 9.65 9.93 23.68
N SER A 27 9.25 9.06 24.62
CA SER A 27 9.52 7.61 24.56
C SER A 27 9.00 7.00 23.27
N LEU A 28 7.75 7.32 22.89
CA LEU A 28 7.16 6.84 21.62
C LEU A 28 7.96 7.30 20.39
N LEU A 29 8.34 8.58 20.33
CA LEU A 29 9.16 9.14 19.25
C LEU A 29 10.54 8.49 19.17
N TYR A 30 11.20 8.35 20.32
CA TYR A 30 12.53 7.75 20.41
C TYR A 30 12.50 6.29 19.98
N ASP A 31 11.53 5.51 20.44
CA ASP A 31 11.41 4.09 20.09
C ASP A 31 11.07 3.90 18.60
N GLY A 32 10.17 4.73 18.06
CA GLY A 32 9.85 4.73 16.63
C GLY A 32 11.07 5.11 15.77
N MET A 33 11.82 6.14 16.16
CA MET A 33 13.01 6.57 15.42
C MET A 33 14.15 5.55 15.51
N SER A 34 14.42 5.01 16.70
CA SER A 34 15.44 3.99 16.91
C SER A 34 15.16 2.75 16.08
N LYS A 35 13.89 2.30 16.04
CA LYS A 35 13.47 1.18 15.21
C LYS A 35 13.62 1.49 13.71
N ALA A 36 13.17 2.67 13.27
CA ALA A 36 13.26 3.07 11.86
C ALA A 36 14.71 3.16 11.36
N LEU A 37 15.60 3.76 12.15
CA LEU A 37 17.04 3.81 11.85
C LEU A 37 17.65 2.40 11.85
N GLY A 38 17.32 1.58 12.85
CA GLY A 38 17.80 0.19 12.91
C GLY A 38 17.41 -0.63 11.70
N GLU A 39 16.18 -0.48 11.20
CA GLU A 39 15.74 -1.15 9.97
C GLU A 39 16.48 -0.64 8.72
N LEU A 40 16.62 0.68 8.55
CA LEU A 40 17.36 1.24 7.42
C LEU A 40 18.83 0.81 7.42
N ILE A 41 19.47 0.79 8.60
CA ILE A 41 20.86 0.37 8.75
C ILE A 41 21.01 -1.12 8.43
N LYS A 42 20.10 -1.97 8.91
CA LYS A 42 20.12 -3.39 8.62
C LYS A 42 20.00 -3.69 7.12
N GLU A 43 19.24 -2.87 6.39
CA GLU A 43 19.16 -2.97 4.93
C GLU A 43 20.48 -2.52 4.27
N LEU A 44 21.05 -1.39 4.71
CA LEU A 44 22.36 -0.92 4.25
C LEU A 44 23.48 -1.93 4.50
N GLU A 45 23.46 -2.62 5.64
CA GLU A 45 24.45 -3.66 6.00
C GLU A 45 24.46 -4.82 5.00
N GLN A 46 23.30 -5.16 4.43
CA GLN A 46 23.20 -6.23 3.43
C GLN A 46 23.92 -5.84 2.14
N ASP A 47 23.82 -4.57 1.75
CA ASP A 47 24.38 -4.07 0.49
C ASP A 47 25.81 -3.54 0.66
N TYR A 48 26.18 -3.09 1.87
CA TYR A 48 27.49 -2.52 2.20
C TYR A 48 28.05 -3.05 3.53
N PRO A 49 28.53 -4.31 3.60
CA PRO A 49 28.99 -4.95 4.83
C PRO A 49 30.18 -4.25 5.51
N THR A 50 30.93 -3.42 4.77
CA THR A 50 32.11 -2.69 5.25
C THR A 50 31.80 -1.27 5.74
N ALA A 51 30.66 -0.69 5.39
CA ALA A 51 30.27 0.67 5.79
C ALA A 51 29.67 0.72 7.21
N ALA A 52 29.13 -0.40 7.69
CA ALA A 52 28.34 -0.47 8.93
C ALA A 52 29.09 -1.13 10.11
N ALA A 53 30.39 -0.88 10.25
CA ALA A 53 31.16 -1.39 11.39
C ALA A 53 30.81 -0.62 12.68
N ASP A 54 29.83 -1.14 13.44
CA ASP A 54 29.49 -1.05 14.87
C ASP A 54 29.62 0.28 15.66
N LYS A 55 30.60 1.14 15.39
CA LYS A 55 30.78 2.44 16.07
C LYS A 55 29.91 3.54 15.47
N GLN A 56 29.62 3.47 14.17
CA GLN A 56 28.84 4.49 13.45
C GLN A 56 27.34 4.38 13.72
N ILE A 57 26.83 3.19 14.02
CA ILE A 57 25.42 2.94 14.38
C ILE A 57 25.09 3.56 15.74
N LEU A 58 26.01 3.48 16.70
CA LEU A 58 25.87 4.12 18.00
C LEU A 58 25.90 5.66 17.88
N ASP A 59 26.73 6.20 16.98
CA ASP A 59 26.70 7.63 16.66
C ASP A 59 25.36 8.04 16.01
N LEU A 60 24.80 7.21 15.12
CA LEU A 60 23.47 7.42 14.51
C LEU A 60 22.32 7.33 15.53
N LEU A 61 22.47 6.58 16.62
CA LEU A 61 21.54 6.61 17.75
C LEU A 61 21.71 7.87 18.62
N GLY A 62 22.93 8.42 18.76
CA GLY A 62 23.14 9.74 19.37
C GLY A 62 22.44 10.88 18.59
N LEU A 63 22.22 10.67 17.30
CA LEU A 63 21.49 11.55 16.39
C LEU A 63 20.02 11.74 16.79
N THR A 64 19.41 10.76 17.46
CA THR A 64 18.03 10.91 17.95
C THR A 64 17.97 11.83 19.15
N GLY A 65 18.87 11.68 20.13
CA GLY A 65 18.95 12.55 21.31
C GLY A 65 19.14 14.01 20.95
N ASP A 66 20.17 14.33 20.15
CA ASP A 66 20.49 15.71 19.79
C ASP A 66 19.34 16.44 19.05
N VAL A 67 18.62 15.73 18.18
CA VAL A 67 17.51 16.33 17.39
C VAL A 67 16.24 16.45 18.20
N LEU A 68 15.98 15.47 19.06
CA LEU A 68 14.85 15.52 19.99
C LEU A 68 15.04 16.70 20.96
N ASP A 69 16.25 16.94 21.47
CA ASP A 69 16.54 18.06 22.40
C ASP A 69 16.43 19.45 21.75
N GLU A 70 16.77 19.57 20.46
CA GLU A 70 16.67 20.84 19.72
C GLU A 70 15.23 21.19 19.29
N LEU A 71 14.32 20.21 19.30
CA LEU A 71 12.96 20.38 18.81
C LEU A 71 11.96 20.56 19.95
N ASN A 72 11.40 21.76 20.05
CA ASN A 72 10.25 22.02 20.90
C ASN A 72 8.98 21.39 20.31
N PHE A 73 8.78 20.08 20.50
CA PHE A 73 7.56 19.40 20.08
C PHE A 73 6.40 19.68 21.04
N GLN A 74 5.26 20.05 20.47
CA GLN A 74 3.97 20.04 21.16
C GLN A 74 3.20 18.78 20.74
N PHE A 75 2.78 17.98 21.73
CA PHE A 75 1.90 16.84 21.51
C PHE A 75 0.45 17.34 21.46
N ASP A 76 -0.08 17.55 20.25
CA ASP A 76 -1.46 17.98 20.02
C ASP A 76 -2.20 17.03 19.05
N ALA A 77 -3.44 17.37 18.70
CA ALA A 77 -4.23 16.56 17.76
C ALA A 77 -3.61 16.50 16.35
N THR A 78 -2.82 17.50 15.97
CA THR A 78 -2.15 17.57 14.66
C THR A 78 -0.90 16.70 14.62
N PHE A 79 -0.22 16.53 15.76
CA PHE A 79 0.87 15.58 15.92
C PHE A 79 0.43 14.19 15.44
N PHE A 80 -0.73 13.69 15.86
CA PHE A 80 -1.20 12.36 15.46
C PHE A 80 -1.75 12.26 14.03
N GLN A 81 -2.09 13.38 13.39
CA GLN A 81 -2.64 13.39 12.02
C GLN A 81 -1.57 13.26 10.92
N GLY A 82 -0.27 13.37 11.27
CA GLY A 82 0.83 13.21 10.32
C GLY A 82 2.18 12.78 10.91
N ILE A 83 2.24 12.65 12.23
CA ILE A 83 3.36 12.32 13.15
C ILE A 83 4.69 12.97 12.77
N ALA A 84 4.65 14.31 12.77
CA ALA A 84 5.79 15.22 12.68
C ALA A 84 6.58 15.16 11.35
N PRO A 85 5.99 15.64 10.22
CA PRO A 85 6.71 15.79 8.96
C PRO A 85 8.01 16.59 9.12
N GLU A 86 7.98 17.66 9.92
CA GLU A 86 9.16 18.48 10.22
C GLU A 86 10.26 17.71 10.94
N PHE A 87 9.90 16.90 11.95
CA PHE A 87 10.85 16.00 12.65
C PHE A 87 11.54 15.08 11.66
N SER A 88 10.73 14.37 10.86
CA SER A 88 11.24 13.39 9.91
C SER A 88 12.11 14.03 8.83
N GLY A 89 11.78 15.25 8.36
CA GLY A 89 12.56 15.96 7.36
C GLY A 89 13.92 16.45 7.88
N GLN A 90 13.96 17.01 9.09
CA GLN A 90 15.22 17.42 9.73
C GLN A 90 16.13 16.22 10.00
N MET A 91 15.53 15.12 10.49
CA MET A 91 16.24 13.87 10.72
C MET A 91 16.79 13.28 9.41
N SER A 92 16.04 13.32 8.31
CA SER A 92 16.54 12.91 6.99
C SER A 92 17.76 13.72 6.57
N GLY A 93 17.72 15.05 6.74
CA GLY A 93 18.86 15.92 6.42
C GLY A 93 20.12 15.54 7.19
N ARG A 94 20.02 15.37 8.51
CA ARG A 94 21.19 15.01 9.34
C ARG A 94 21.67 13.59 9.11
N LEU A 95 20.74 12.64 8.89
CA LEU A 95 21.09 11.27 8.50
C LEU A 95 21.91 11.28 7.20
N ARG A 96 21.47 12.05 6.19
CA ARG A 96 22.19 12.20 4.92
C ARG A 96 23.62 12.69 5.15
N GLU A 97 23.79 13.76 5.91
CA GLU A 97 25.13 14.31 6.20
C GLU A 97 26.04 13.29 6.88
N ARG A 98 25.51 12.51 7.83
CA ARG A 98 26.29 11.49 8.53
C ARG A 98 26.60 10.28 7.66
N LEU A 99 25.69 9.84 6.80
CA LEU A 99 25.96 8.77 5.83
C LEU A 99 27.10 9.14 4.88
N ILE A 100 27.19 10.41 4.47
CA ILE A 100 28.29 10.91 3.63
C ILE A 100 29.59 10.98 4.45
N ARG A 101 29.58 11.66 5.60
CA ARG A 101 30.81 11.96 6.36
C ARG A 101 31.40 10.74 7.05
N HIS A 102 30.56 9.86 7.57
CA HIS A 102 30.97 8.73 8.40
C HIS A 102 30.73 7.40 7.68
N GLY A 103 29.59 7.25 7.02
CA GLY A 103 29.26 6.02 6.28
C GLY A 103 30.04 5.84 4.97
N ASN A 104 30.72 6.89 4.49
CA ASN A 104 31.44 6.89 3.20
C ASN A 104 30.52 6.54 2.01
N LEU A 105 29.23 6.87 2.10
CA LEU A 105 28.28 6.70 1.00
C LEU A 105 28.44 7.84 0.00
N HIS A 106 28.20 7.52 -1.28
CA HIS A 106 28.09 8.54 -2.31
C HIS A 106 26.86 9.42 -2.04
N GLU A 107 26.90 10.70 -2.48
CA GLU A 107 25.85 11.68 -2.18
C GLU A 107 24.45 11.23 -2.63
N ILE A 108 24.38 10.53 -3.76
CA ILE A 108 23.15 10.00 -4.35
C ILE A 108 22.57 8.88 -3.46
N ASP A 109 23.41 7.93 -3.03
CA ASP A 109 22.98 6.84 -2.15
C ASP A 109 22.54 7.37 -0.79
N ALA A 110 23.32 8.27 -0.20
CA ALA A 110 22.96 8.92 1.05
C ALA A 110 21.61 9.67 0.93
N LYS A 111 21.34 10.30 -0.22
CA LYS A 111 20.05 10.96 -0.50
C LYS A 111 18.91 9.94 -0.59
N HIS A 112 19.05 8.85 -1.33
CA HIS A 112 18.01 7.84 -1.45
C HIS A 112 17.70 7.21 -0.09
N VAL A 113 18.73 6.79 0.65
CA VAL A 113 18.60 6.18 1.97
C VAL A 113 17.92 7.12 2.96
N SER A 114 18.41 8.36 3.07
CA SER A 114 17.83 9.34 4.01
C SER A 114 16.42 9.78 3.62
N GLY A 115 16.09 9.80 2.32
CA GLY A 115 14.76 10.12 1.81
C GLY A 115 13.69 9.10 2.21
N ARG A 116 14.08 7.89 2.60
CA ARG A 116 13.18 6.81 3.01
C ARG A 116 12.81 6.87 4.49
N LEU A 117 13.62 7.56 5.30
CA LEU A 117 13.43 7.69 6.75
C LEU A 117 12.03 8.15 7.17
N PRO A 118 11.37 9.14 6.53
CA PRO A 118 10.05 9.58 6.95
C PRO A 118 9.00 8.47 6.90
N HIS A 119 9.06 7.58 5.91
CA HIS A 119 8.13 6.45 5.80
C HIS A 119 8.43 5.38 6.85
N TYR A 120 9.71 5.06 7.07
CA TYR A 120 10.13 4.09 8.07
C TYR A 120 9.75 4.55 9.48
N PHE A 121 10.05 5.81 9.80
CA PHE A 121 9.75 6.43 11.08
C PHE A 121 8.26 6.37 11.40
N ARG A 122 7.41 6.79 10.47
CA ARG A 122 5.96 6.81 10.68
C ARG A 122 5.38 5.42 10.93
N VAL A 123 5.83 4.42 10.17
CA VAL A 123 5.43 3.02 10.40
C VAL A 123 5.90 2.55 11.77
N ALA A 124 7.16 2.79 12.11
CA ALA A 124 7.76 2.36 13.36
C ALA A 124 7.09 2.99 14.59
N VAL A 125 6.70 4.26 14.53
CA VAL A 125 5.91 4.91 15.59
C VAL A 125 4.55 4.25 15.75
N GLY A 126 3.84 3.99 14.65
CA GLY A 126 2.54 3.31 14.71
C GLY A 126 2.64 1.90 15.29
N GLU A 127 3.68 1.15 14.95
CA GLU A 127 3.95 -0.18 15.52
C GLU A 127 4.35 -0.12 16.99
N ALA A 128 5.20 0.84 17.38
CA ALA A 128 5.59 1.07 18.77
C ALA A 128 4.37 1.41 19.64
N TYR A 129 3.45 2.20 19.09
CA TYR A 129 2.16 2.50 19.72
C TYR A 129 1.33 1.22 19.93
N GLN A 130 1.12 0.43 18.87
CA GLN A 130 0.32 -0.81 18.97
C GLN A 130 0.91 -1.79 19.99
N ALA A 131 2.23 -1.92 20.04
CA ALA A 131 2.91 -2.84 20.95
C ALA A 131 2.73 -2.50 22.44
N ARG A 132 2.61 -1.21 22.78
CA ARG A 132 2.42 -0.71 24.16
C ARG A 132 1.16 0.16 24.27
N ARG A 133 0.09 -0.30 23.62
CA ARG A 133 -1.18 0.43 23.49
C ARG A 133 -1.74 0.90 24.83
N SER A 134 -1.72 0.06 25.86
CA SER A 134 -2.22 0.39 27.20
C SER A 134 -1.42 1.51 27.87
N GLU A 135 -0.12 1.60 27.59
CA GLU A 135 0.78 2.62 28.13
C GLU A 135 0.54 3.96 27.43
N TYR A 136 0.57 3.96 26.09
CA TYR A 136 0.43 5.16 25.27
C TYR A 136 -1.00 5.70 25.18
N ARG A 137 -2.01 4.94 25.61
CA ARG A 137 -3.41 5.37 25.66
C ARG A 137 -3.61 6.72 26.35
N GLN A 138 -2.84 6.99 27.40
CA GLN A 138 -2.92 8.23 28.17
C GLN A 138 -2.54 9.48 27.33
N LEU A 139 -1.66 9.32 26.33
CA LEU A 139 -1.33 10.41 25.38
C LEU A 139 -2.54 10.84 24.57
N PHE A 140 -3.36 9.88 24.14
CA PHE A 140 -4.54 10.13 23.34
C PHE A 140 -5.70 10.68 24.18
N GLU A 141 -5.88 10.17 25.40
CA GLU A 141 -6.89 10.67 26.35
C GLU A 141 -6.61 12.12 26.78
N ALA A 142 -5.35 12.54 26.79
CA ALA A 142 -4.97 13.93 27.06
C ALA A 142 -5.30 14.88 25.91
N VAL A 143 -5.38 14.37 24.67
CA VAL A 143 -5.60 15.17 23.45
C VAL A 143 -7.08 15.19 23.04
N GLN A 144 -7.85 14.13 23.33
CA GLN A 144 -9.30 14.10 23.10
C GLN A 144 -10.09 13.32 24.17
N PRO A 145 -11.36 13.71 24.46
CA PRO A 145 -12.22 13.03 25.42
C PRO A 145 -12.50 11.56 25.05
N SER A 146 -12.73 10.74 26.08
CA SER A 146 -12.78 9.25 26.04
C SER A 146 -13.79 8.62 25.06
N GLU A 147 -14.82 9.35 24.62
CA GLU A 147 -15.85 8.81 23.72
C GLU A 147 -15.39 8.67 22.26
N LEU A 148 -14.26 9.26 21.87
CA LEU A 148 -13.71 9.20 20.51
C LEU A 148 -12.48 8.27 20.38
N HIS A 149 -12.12 7.55 21.45
CA HIS A 149 -10.88 6.77 21.51
C HIS A 149 -10.83 5.66 20.45
N GLU A 150 -11.88 4.85 20.32
CA GLU A 150 -11.91 3.79 19.30
C GLU A 150 -11.84 4.34 17.86
N ALA A 151 -12.43 5.51 17.61
CA ALA A 151 -12.40 6.15 16.29
C ALA A 151 -11.00 6.69 15.97
N LEU A 152 -10.31 7.23 16.98
CA LEU A 152 -8.93 7.72 16.86
C LEU A 152 -7.93 6.57 16.71
N GLU A 153 -8.13 5.47 17.41
CA GLU A 153 -7.33 4.25 17.26
C GLU A 153 -7.48 3.64 15.87
N ARG A 154 -8.72 3.50 15.37
CA ARG A 154 -8.97 3.05 13.99
C ARG A 154 -8.33 3.99 12.97
N SER A 155 -8.44 5.29 13.19
CA SER A 155 -7.78 6.30 12.33
C SER A 155 -6.26 6.14 12.34
N THR A 156 -5.66 5.87 13.50
CA THR A 156 -4.21 5.65 13.66
C THR A 156 -3.75 4.35 13.00
N GLN A 157 -4.52 3.26 13.11
CA GLN A 157 -4.26 2.00 12.42
C GLN A 157 -4.27 2.18 10.90
N TRP A 158 -5.31 2.83 10.37
CA TRP A 158 -5.39 3.14 8.94
C TRP A 158 -4.28 4.06 8.47
N TRP A 159 -3.93 5.08 9.26
CA TRP A 159 -2.81 5.95 8.96
C TRP A 159 -1.50 5.14 8.90
N THR A 160 -1.22 4.32 9.91
CA THR A 160 -0.02 3.48 9.96
C THR A 160 0.05 2.54 8.77
N TYR A 161 -1.07 1.91 8.41
CA TYR A 161 -1.17 1.04 7.24
C TYR A 161 -0.91 1.80 5.92
N ASN A 162 -1.43 3.02 5.79
CA ASN A 162 -1.16 3.87 4.62
C ASN A 162 0.33 4.23 4.52
N GLN A 163 1.00 4.48 5.64
CA GLN A 163 2.45 4.70 5.66
C GLN A 163 3.22 3.42 5.32
N TRP A 164 2.72 2.26 5.72
CA TRP A 164 3.28 0.97 5.32
C TRP A 164 3.20 0.78 3.80
N LEU A 165 2.06 1.09 3.16
CA LEU A 165 1.93 1.04 1.69
C LEU A 165 2.96 1.96 1.00
N LYS A 166 3.15 3.18 1.51
CA LYS A 166 4.16 4.11 0.99
C LYS A 166 5.58 3.60 1.21
N LYS A 167 5.87 3.03 2.38
CA LYS A 167 7.15 2.37 2.68
C LYS A 167 7.46 1.27 1.66
N GLN A 168 6.47 0.46 1.26
CA GLN A 168 6.68 -0.59 0.25
C GLN A 168 7.16 -0.06 -1.11
N MET A 169 6.83 1.19 -1.46
CA MET A 169 7.31 1.84 -2.70
C MET A 169 8.72 2.42 -2.55
N ALA A 170 9.10 2.75 -1.32
CA ALA A 170 10.39 3.33 -0.98
C ALA A 170 11.45 2.25 -0.68
N MET A 171 11.07 0.98 -0.53
CA MET A 171 12.03 -0.11 -0.29
C MET A 171 13.00 -0.30 -1.48
N PRO A 172 14.25 -0.72 -1.22
CA PRO A 172 15.26 -0.94 -2.25
C PRO A 172 14.76 -1.94 -3.29
N VAL A 173 15.09 -1.68 -4.55
CA VAL A 173 14.82 -2.60 -5.65
C VAL A 173 16.11 -2.85 -6.42
N PHE A 174 16.22 -4.02 -7.05
CA PHE A 174 17.38 -4.38 -7.89
C PHE A 174 18.76 -4.35 -7.18
N LEU A 175 18.79 -4.50 -5.85
CA LEU A 175 20.01 -4.34 -5.03
C LEU A 175 20.58 -2.91 -5.07
N GLU A 176 19.72 -1.93 -5.33
CA GLU A 176 20.06 -0.51 -5.40
C GLU A 176 19.34 0.27 -4.30
N ASN A 177 19.93 1.37 -3.84
CA ASN A 177 19.40 2.17 -2.73
C ASN A 177 18.12 2.94 -3.06
N PHE A 178 17.76 3.03 -4.34
CA PHE A 178 16.53 3.70 -4.79
C PHE A 178 15.31 2.79 -4.68
N GLY A 179 14.15 3.42 -4.48
CA GLY A 179 12.87 2.73 -4.39
C GLY A 179 12.18 2.55 -5.73
N LEU A 180 11.16 1.69 -5.76
CA LEU A 180 10.27 1.56 -6.93
C LEU A 180 9.65 2.91 -7.31
N SER A 181 9.36 3.80 -6.35
CA SER A 181 8.81 5.14 -6.63
C SER A 181 9.69 6.01 -7.52
N GLU A 182 11.00 5.78 -7.54
CA GLU A 182 11.98 6.61 -8.26
C GLU A 182 12.23 6.12 -9.69
N VAL A 183 12.02 4.83 -9.94
CA VAL A 183 12.29 4.19 -11.25
C VAL A 183 11.02 3.66 -11.93
N PHE A 184 9.84 3.96 -11.39
CA PHE A 184 8.59 3.46 -11.92
C PHE A 184 8.26 4.04 -13.30
N VAL A 185 7.90 3.17 -14.23
CA VAL A 185 7.42 3.55 -15.56
C VAL A 185 5.92 3.26 -15.66
N PRO A 186 5.07 4.28 -15.91
CA PRO A 186 3.63 4.10 -16.08
C PRO A 186 3.27 3.13 -17.21
N LEU A 187 2.37 2.21 -16.91
CA LEU A 187 1.88 1.22 -17.86
C LEU A 187 0.62 1.71 -18.57
N ARG A 188 0.42 1.17 -19.77
CA ARG A 188 -0.83 1.30 -20.52
C ARG A 188 -1.65 0.03 -20.36
N CYS A 189 -2.96 0.18 -20.45
CA CYS A 189 -3.89 -0.93 -20.55
C CYS A 189 -4.78 -0.76 -21.77
N CYS A 190 -5.44 -1.85 -22.14
CA CYS A 190 -6.51 -1.82 -23.11
C CYS A 190 -7.68 -2.72 -22.73
N TRP A 191 -8.84 -2.41 -23.29
CA TRP A 191 -10.01 -3.29 -23.28
C TRP A 191 -10.71 -3.20 -24.64
N LYS A 192 -11.45 -4.25 -24.98
CA LYS A 192 -12.16 -4.38 -26.25
C LYS A 192 -13.65 -4.23 -26.00
N VAL A 193 -14.30 -3.36 -26.78
CA VAL A 193 -15.76 -3.24 -26.77
C VAL A 193 -16.34 -3.91 -27.99
N ARG A 194 -17.19 -4.92 -27.77
CA ARG A 194 -17.95 -5.54 -28.86
C ARG A 194 -19.08 -4.61 -29.24
N LYS A 195 -19.08 -4.10 -30.47
CA LYS A 195 -20.25 -3.38 -30.98
C LYS A 195 -21.39 -4.38 -31.18
N SER A 196 -22.58 -4.06 -30.69
CA SER A 196 -23.78 -4.75 -31.16
C SER A 196 -23.82 -4.64 -32.69
N PRO A 197 -24.14 -5.72 -33.44
CA PRO A 197 -24.30 -5.62 -34.88
C PRO A 197 -25.34 -4.53 -35.12
N ALA A 198 -24.91 -3.43 -35.74
CA ALA A 198 -25.84 -2.41 -36.17
C ALA A 198 -26.77 -3.08 -37.17
N LEU A 199 -28.07 -3.11 -36.89
CA LEU A 199 -29.08 -3.40 -37.90
C LEU A 199 -28.95 -2.32 -38.97
N GLN A 200 -28.11 -2.53 -39.97
CA GLN A 200 -28.19 -1.77 -41.20
C GLN A 200 -29.50 -2.17 -41.87
N LYS A 201 -30.51 -1.30 -41.76
CA LYS A 201 -31.64 -1.33 -42.68
C LYS A 201 -31.11 -0.97 -44.06
N ASN A 202 -30.62 -1.96 -44.80
CA ASN A 202 -30.43 -1.81 -46.23
C ASN A 202 -31.81 -1.80 -46.86
N ASN A 203 -32.27 -0.61 -47.24
CA ASN A 203 -33.34 -0.42 -48.20
C ASN A 203 -32.82 -0.88 -49.57
N SER A 204 -32.96 -2.17 -49.87
CA SER A 204 -33.19 -2.67 -51.23
C SER A 204 -33.14 -4.19 -51.23
N ASP A 205 -34.27 -4.79 -51.59
CA ASP A 205 -34.45 -6.07 -52.26
C ASP A 205 -33.17 -6.88 -52.56
N ALA A 206 -32.91 -7.89 -51.75
CA ALA A 206 -32.51 -9.24 -52.18
C ALA A 206 -32.05 -10.05 -50.97
N SER A 207 -32.54 -11.28 -50.92
CA SER A 207 -32.34 -12.30 -49.91
C SER A 207 -30.91 -12.87 -49.92
N GLU A 208 -29.93 -12.14 -49.40
CA GLU A 208 -28.66 -12.71 -48.95
C GLU A 208 -28.27 -12.11 -47.60
N LEU A 209 -28.61 -12.81 -46.52
CA LEU A 209 -27.97 -12.65 -45.23
C LEU A 209 -26.52 -13.12 -45.38
N SER A 210 -25.63 -12.23 -45.85
CA SER A 210 -24.21 -12.49 -45.74
C SER A 210 -23.83 -12.34 -44.27
N TYR A 211 -23.46 -13.46 -43.65
CA TYR A 211 -22.81 -13.46 -42.34
C TYR A 211 -21.38 -12.94 -42.51
N LEU A 212 -21.22 -11.64 -42.71
CA LEU A 212 -19.92 -11.02 -42.57
C LEU A 212 -19.54 -11.06 -41.08
N GLU A 213 -18.51 -11.85 -40.82
CA GLU A 213 -17.33 -11.55 -40.02
C GLU A 213 -17.57 -10.77 -38.73
N GLN A 214 -17.12 -11.37 -37.61
CA GLN A 214 -17.17 -10.87 -36.23
C GLN A 214 -17.40 -9.35 -36.09
N PRO A 215 -18.37 -8.91 -35.26
CA PRO A 215 -18.72 -7.50 -35.15
C PRO A 215 -17.48 -6.65 -34.88
N PRO A 216 -17.36 -5.46 -35.50
CA PRO A 216 -16.16 -4.63 -35.41
C PRO A 216 -15.81 -4.32 -33.94
N GLU A 217 -14.72 -4.90 -33.45
CA GLU A 217 -14.19 -4.67 -32.12
C GLU A 217 -13.50 -3.30 -32.06
N LYS A 218 -13.91 -2.44 -31.13
CA LYS A 218 -13.17 -1.21 -30.84
C LYS A 218 -12.27 -1.43 -29.64
N THR A 219 -10.96 -1.28 -29.83
CA THR A 219 -9.98 -1.34 -28.73
C THR A 219 -9.75 0.07 -28.19
N TYR A 220 -9.82 0.21 -26.88
CA TYR A 220 -9.46 1.45 -26.17
C TYR A 220 -8.12 1.26 -25.50
N VAL A 221 -7.21 2.22 -25.66
CA VAL A 221 -5.89 2.23 -25.00
C VAL A 221 -5.79 3.47 -24.12
N ARG A 222 -5.39 3.30 -22.86
CA ARG A 222 -5.24 4.36 -21.86
C ARG A 222 -4.07 4.07 -20.94
N MET A 223 -3.62 5.08 -20.19
CA MET A 223 -2.74 4.84 -19.04
C MET A 223 -3.51 4.08 -17.96
N LEU A 224 -2.87 3.09 -17.34
CA LEU A 224 -3.50 2.26 -16.33
C LEU A 224 -3.92 3.09 -15.11
N GLU A 225 -3.04 3.97 -14.63
CA GLU A 225 -3.28 4.82 -13.46
C GLU A 225 -4.55 5.66 -13.66
N ASP A 226 -4.68 6.35 -14.80
CA ASP A 226 -5.88 7.13 -15.13
C ASP A 226 -7.16 6.28 -15.10
N VAL A 227 -7.11 5.04 -15.61
CA VAL A 227 -8.29 4.16 -15.63
C VAL A 227 -8.68 3.76 -14.20
N LEU A 228 -7.70 3.43 -13.36
CA LEU A 228 -7.94 3.04 -11.97
C LEU A 228 -8.43 4.21 -11.11
N GLU A 229 -7.84 5.39 -11.27
CA GLU A 229 -8.25 6.61 -10.57
C GLU A 229 -9.68 7.02 -10.94
N ASN A 230 -10.01 7.01 -12.25
CA ASN A 230 -11.35 7.33 -12.72
C ASN A 230 -12.38 6.29 -12.23
N TRP A 231 -12.02 5.01 -12.21
CA TRP A 231 -12.90 3.96 -11.69
C TRP A 231 -13.19 4.13 -10.20
N VAL A 232 -12.18 4.42 -9.39
CA VAL A 232 -12.37 4.68 -7.95
C VAL A 232 -13.15 5.97 -7.71
N ALA A 233 -12.91 7.02 -8.50
CA ALA A 233 -13.67 8.27 -8.43
C ALA A 233 -15.16 8.03 -8.73
N ASP A 234 -15.48 7.31 -9.82
CA ASP A 234 -16.87 6.97 -10.15
C ASP A 234 -17.55 6.15 -9.04
N LEU A 235 -16.83 5.20 -8.42
CA LEU A 235 -17.36 4.43 -7.30
C LEU A 235 -17.58 5.26 -6.03
N ARG A 236 -16.83 6.36 -5.84
CA ARG A 236 -17.02 7.31 -4.72
C ARG A 236 -18.27 8.18 -4.91
N ASP A 237 -18.63 8.50 -6.13
CA ASP A 237 -19.81 9.33 -6.42
C ASP A 237 -21.07 8.48 -6.67
N HIS A 238 -20.92 7.34 -7.36
CA HIS A 238 -22.00 6.51 -7.88
C HIS A 238 -21.74 5.02 -7.63
N TYR A 239 -21.55 4.63 -6.38
CA TYR A 239 -21.29 3.22 -6.03
C TYR A 239 -22.39 2.29 -6.55
N SER A 240 -21.98 1.26 -7.29
CA SER A 240 -22.82 0.15 -7.72
C SER A 240 -22.07 -1.17 -7.56
N PRO A 241 -22.68 -2.21 -6.95
CA PRO A 241 -22.08 -3.55 -6.88
C PRO A 241 -21.67 -4.12 -8.23
N ASP A 242 -22.40 -3.79 -9.30
CA ASP A 242 -22.08 -4.25 -10.66
C ASP A 242 -20.78 -3.65 -11.21
N ASN A 243 -20.42 -2.46 -10.73
CA ASN A 243 -19.17 -1.77 -11.09
C ASN A 243 -18.03 -2.02 -10.09
N ALA A 244 -18.31 -2.71 -8.99
CA ALA A 244 -17.41 -2.80 -7.85
C ALA A 244 -16.22 -3.76 -8.06
N ILE A 245 -16.25 -4.60 -9.10
CA ILE A 245 -15.15 -5.50 -9.44
C ILE A 245 -14.40 -4.97 -10.67
N MET A 246 -13.08 -4.91 -10.59
CA MET A 246 -12.19 -4.70 -11.73
C MET A 246 -11.12 -5.78 -11.76
N VAL A 247 -10.68 -6.13 -12.96
CA VAL A 247 -9.71 -7.21 -13.20
C VAL A 247 -8.61 -6.67 -14.10
N ILE A 248 -7.36 -6.86 -13.67
CA ILE A 248 -6.16 -6.59 -14.44
C ILE A 248 -5.49 -7.91 -14.81
N GLU A 249 -5.30 -8.08 -16.11
CA GLU A 249 -4.62 -9.22 -16.70
C GLU A 249 -3.31 -8.78 -17.35
N GLY A 250 -2.28 -9.63 -17.27
CA GLY A 250 -1.08 -9.44 -18.07
C GLY A 250 -0.02 -10.51 -17.83
N ASP A 251 0.95 -10.58 -18.73
CA ASP A 251 2.02 -11.58 -18.72
C ASP A 251 2.87 -11.51 -17.43
N PRO A 252 3.60 -12.58 -17.08
CA PRO A 252 4.66 -12.51 -16.08
C PRO A 252 5.66 -11.40 -16.41
N GLY A 253 6.11 -10.65 -15.40
CA GLY A 253 7.06 -9.55 -15.58
C GLY A 253 6.49 -8.28 -16.25
N SER A 254 5.20 -8.24 -16.60
CA SER A 254 4.57 -7.04 -17.21
C SER A 254 4.42 -5.84 -16.28
N GLY A 255 4.79 -5.94 -15.00
CA GLY A 255 4.72 -4.83 -14.04
C GLY A 255 3.38 -4.65 -13.32
N LYS A 256 2.48 -5.66 -13.36
CA LYS A 256 1.14 -5.60 -12.73
C LYS A 256 1.20 -5.27 -11.25
N SER A 257 1.89 -6.12 -10.47
CA SER A 257 2.03 -5.97 -9.02
C SER A 257 2.69 -4.64 -8.63
N SER A 258 3.71 -4.22 -9.37
CA SER A 258 4.36 -2.92 -9.18
C SER A 258 3.39 -1.76 -9.40
N SER A 259 2.58 -1.83 -10.46
CA SER A 259 1.62 -0.78 -10.82
C SER A 259 0.47 -0.69 -9.82
N VAL A 260 -0.10 -1.82 -9.40
CA VAL A 260 -1.18 -1.82 -8.40
C VAL A 260 -0.69 -1.48 -7.00
N LYS A 261 0.55 -1.82 -6.66
CA LYS A 261 1.20 -1.38 -5.41
C LYS A 261 1.42 0.13 -5.40
N LYS A 262 1.91 0.71 -6.50
CA LYS A 262 2.04 2.16 -6.67
C LYS A 262 0.68 2.84 -6.55
N PHE A 263 -0.31 2.33 -7.29
CA PHE A 263 -1.68 2.85 -7.22
C PHE A 263 -2.19 2.84 -5.78
N ALA A 264 -2.08 1.70 -5.07
CA ALA A 264 -2.48 1.58 -3.66
C ALA A 264 -1.79 2.62 -2.77
N ALA A 265 -0.47 2.78 -2.89
CA ALA A 265 0.30 3.74 -2.11
C ALA A 265 -0.06 5.20 -2.43
N ASN A 266 -0.38 5.50 -3.69
CA ASN A 266 -0.78 6.82 -4.15
C ASN A 266 -2.15 7.21 -3.63
N VAL A 267 -3.15 6.32 -3.74
CA VAL A 267 -4.50 6.63 -3.27
C VAL A 267 -4.65 6.52 -1.75
N ALA A 268 -3.78 5.77 -1.07
CA ALA A 268 -3.79 5.61 0.39
C ALA A 268 -3.60 6.94 1.13
N GLY A 269 -4.62 7.33 1.91
CA GLY A 269 -4.60 8.51 2.76
C GLY A 269 -4.65 9.84 2.01
N THR A 270 -5.03 9.83 0.73
CA THR A 270 -5.34 11.07 -0.02
C THR A 270 -6.72 11.61 0.31
N ASN A 271 -7.64 10.73 0.66
CA ASN A 271 -9.01 11.07 1.03
C ASN A 271 -9.45 10.19 2.21
N ASP A 272 -10.17 10.76 3.18
CA ASP A 272 -10.62 10.03 4.37
C ASP A 272 -11.76 9.04 4.07
N ASP A 273 -12.45 9.25 2.97
CA ASP A 273 -13.55 8.43 2.46
C ASP A 273 -13.08 7.24 1.61
N LEU A 274 -11.77 7.08 1.37
CA LEU A 274 -11.21 5.91 0.69
C LEU A 274 -10.24 5.17 1.61
N LYS A 275 -10.53 3.89 1.88
CA LYS A 275 -9.60 2.96 2.52
C LYS A 275 -9.16 1.93 1.50
N VAL A 276 -7.87 1.63 1.47
CA VAL A 276 -7.27 0.72 0.48
C VAL A 276 -6.52 -0.35 1.22
N VAL A 277 -6.64 -1.59 0.77
CA VAL A 277 -5.96 -2.75 1.35
C VAL A 277 -5.37 -3.59 0.24
N PHE A 278 -4.05 -3.75 0.29
CA PHE A 278 -3.29 -4.59 -0.62
C PHE A 278 -3.11 -5.98 0.00
N ILE A 279 -3.61 -7.00 -0.69
CA ILE A 279 -3.63 -8.40 -0.26
C ILE A 279 -2.82 -9.24 -1.27
N PRO A 280 -1.53 -9.52 -0.98
CA PRO A 280 -0.75 -10.46 -1.77
C PRO A 280 -1.32 -11.87 -1.60
N LEU A 281 -1.82 -12.48 -2.66
CA LEU A 281 -2.52 -13.76 -2.60
C LEU A 281 -1.62 -14.94 -2.19
N GLN A 282 -0.30 -14.81 -2.32
CA GLN A 282 0.67 -15.78 -1.78
C GLN A 282 0.55 -15.95 -0.24
N ARG A 283 0.04 -14.93 0.46
CA ARG A 283 -0.16 -14.93 1.92
C ARG A 283 -1.61 -15.18 2.31
N TYR A 284 -2.51 -15.21 1.33
CA TYR A 284 -3.94 -15.34 1.56
C TYR A 284 -4.32 -16.80 1.74
N VAL A 285 -5.12 -17.10 2.77
CA VAL A 285 -5.66 -18.45 2.99
C VAL A 285 -7.12 -18.42 2.59
N HIS A 286 -7.45 -19.07 1.47
CA HIS A 286 -8.83 -19.21 1.05
C HIS A 286 -9.53 -20.33 1.82
N THR A 287 -10.55 -19.98 2.60
CA THR A 287 -11.35 -20.94 3.40
C THR A 287 -12.79 -21.03 2.89
N GLY A 288 -13.04 -20.76 1.60
CA GLY A 288 -14.37 -20.78 0.97
C GLY A 288 -15.15 -19.45 1.07
N SER A 289 -14.88 -18.64 2.09
CA SER A 289 -15.49 -17.32 2.28
C SER A 289 -14.45 -16.22 2.09
N VAL A 290 -14.76 -15.20 1.27
CA VAL A 290 -13.94 -13.99 1.17
C VAL A 290 -13.83 -13.28 2.52
N SER A 291 -14.89 -13.32 3.34
CA SER A 291 -14.89 -12.68 4.66
C SER A 291 -13.90 -13.33 5.61
N ASP A 292 -13.86 -14.66 5.60
CA ASP A 292 -13.00 -15.43 6.50
C ASP A 292 -11.54 -15.33 6.06
N GLY A 293 -11.27 -15.36 4.76
CA GLY A 293 -9.92 -15.18 4.25
C GLY A 293 -9.38 -13.76 4.48
N VAL A 294 -10.21 -12.73 4.33
CA VAL A 294 -9.83 -11.34 4.66
C VAL A 294 -9.58 -11.20 6.17
N HIS A 295 -10.44 -11.78 7.01
CA HIS A 295 -10.23 -11.77 8.46
C HIS A 295 -8.93 -12.49 8.85
N SER A 296 -8.68 -13.68 8.28
CA SER A 296 -7.45 -14.45 8.48
C SER A 296 -6.21 -13.67 8.04
N PHE A 297 -6.29 -12.93 6.93
CA PHE A 297 -5.22 -12.04 6.51
C PHE A 297 -4.99 -10.86 7.47
N CYS A 298 -5.98 -10.42 8.25
CA CYS A 298 -5.77 -9.36 9.25
C CYS A 298 -5.18 -9.94 10.54
N THR A 299 -5.60 -11.13 10.97
CA THR A 299 -5.31 -11.67 12.29
C THR A 299 -4.17 -12.70 12.35
N SER A 300 -3.77 -13.28 11.21
CA SER A 300 -2.75 -14.33 11.18
C SER A 300 -1.38 -13.78 11.59
N PRO A 301 -0.71 -14.36 12.61
CA PRO A 301 0.63 -13.92 13.03
C PRO A 301 1.71 -14.12 11.96
N ASP A 302 1.62 -15.22 11.21
CA ASP A 302 2.67 -15.64 10.28
C ASP A 302 2.43 -15.17 8.84
N ARG A 303 1.16 -15.00 8.46
CA ARG A 303 0.77 -14.69 7.08
C ARG A 303 0.00 -13.38 6.97
N GLY A 304 -0.58 -12.90 8.05
CA GLY A 304 -1.43 -11.72 8.08
C GLY A 304 -0.68 -10.41 8.25
N HIS A 305 -1.42 -9.31 8.29
CA HIS A 305 -0.89 -7.96 8.40
C HIS A 305 -1.22 -7.35 9.78
N PRO A 306 -0.23 -7.24 10.70
CA PRO A 306 -0.49 -6.94 12.11
C PRO A 306 -1.01 -5.52 12.38
N ILE A 307 -1.00 -4.65 11.37
CA ILE A 307 -1.47 -3.26 11.46
C ILE A 307 -2.97 -3.14 11.08
N LEU A 308 -3.51 -4.08 10.30
CA LEU A 308 -4.88 -3.98 9.80
C LEU A 308 -5.89 -4.32 10.91
N PRO A 309 -7.08 -3.69 10.91
CA PRO A 309 -8.13 -4.03 11.85
C PRO A 309 -8.76 -5.40 11.53
N ASP A 310 -8.99 -6.21 12.57
CA ASP A 310 -9.57 -7.56 12.46
C ASP A 310 -10.93 -7.61 11.77
N ASN A 311 -11.71 -6.53 11.85
CA ASN A 311 -13.06 -6.41 11.31
C ASN A 311 -13.12 -5.56 10.03
N LEU A 312 -12.12 -5.68 9.15
CA LEU A 312 -11.94 -4.89 7.94
C LEU A 312 -13.22 -4.72 7.08
N LEU A 313 -13.98 -5.80 6.89
CA LEU A 313 -15.21 -5.79 6.08
C LEU A 313 -16.46 -5.30 6.83
N ASN A 314 -16.33 -4.92 8.09
CA ASN A 314 -17.40 -4.31 8.87
C ASN A 314 -17.32 -2.78 8.75
N VAL A 315 -17.45 -2.30 7.51
CA VAL A 315 -17.48 -0.86 7.20
C VAL A 315 -18.63 -0.22 7.97
N ASP A 316 -18.33 0.82 8.75
CA ASP A 316 -19.32 1.47 9.62
C ASP A 316 -20.46 2.05 8.78
N ARG A 317 -21.68 1.55 8.99
CA ARG A 317 -22.89 2.05 8.31
C ARG A 317 -23.16 3.54 8.57
N ARG A 318 -22.58 4.10 9.64
CA ARG A 318 -22.66 5.54 9.96
C ARG A 318 -21.69 6.38 9.13
N ALA A 319 -20.59 5.79 8.66
CA ALA A 319 -19.64 6.41 7.74
C ALA A 319 -20.14 6.30 6.29
N ARG A 320 -21.30 6.90 6.00
CA ARG A 320 -22.08 6.72 4.75
C ARG A 320 -21.33 6.94 3.43
N ASN A 321 -20.13 7.52 3.47
CA ASN A 321 -19.32 7.81 2.28
C ASN A 321 -18.01 7.01 2.18
N GLN A 322 -17.69 6.11 3.13
CA GLN A 322 -16.42 5.40 3.09
C GLN A 322 -16.45 4.21 2.12
N LEU A 323 -15.63 4.27 1.06
CA LEU A 323 -15.33 3.19 0.13
C LEU A 323 -14.11 2.40 0.63
N LEU A 324 -14.24 1.08 0.71
CA LEU A 324 -13.11 0.16 0.95
C LEU A 324 -12.71 -0.51 -0.37
N LEU A 325 -11.48 -0.29 -0.83
CA LEU A 325 -10.89 -0.97 -1.97
C LEU A 325 -9.99 -2.11 -1.49
N LEU A 326 -10.31 -3.34 -1.90
CA LEU A 326 -9.45 -4.51 -1.72
C LEU A 326 -8.71 -4.80 -3.02
N ILE A 327 -7.39 -4.95 -2.97
CA ILE A 327 -6.56 -5.31 -4.11
C ILE A 327 -5.99 -6.70 -3.87
N PHE A 328 -6.49 -7.70 -4.58
CA PHE A 328 -5.98 -9.06 -4.54
C PHE A 328 -4.95 -9.26 -5.66
N ASP A 329 -3.68 -9.29 -5.27
CA ASP A 329 -2.56 -9.39 -6.21
C ASP A 329 -2.03 -10.83 -6.32
N GLY A 330 -1.95 -11.33 -7.56
CA GLY A 330 -1.40 -12.65 -7.87
C GLY A 330 -2.44 -13.77 -7.85
N LEU A 331 -3.54 -13.66 -8.61
CA LEU A 331 -4.53 -14.75 -8.74
C LEU A 331 -3.90 -16.08 -9.15
N ASP A 332 -2.85 -16.04 -9.97
CA ASP A 332 -2.08 -17.21 -10.37
C ASP A 332 -1.26 -17.84 -9.21
N GLU A 333 -1.04 -17.12 -8.11
CA GLU A 333 -0.33 -17.63 -6.94
C GLU A 333 -1.19 -18.56 -6.09
N LEU A 334 -2.52 -18.37 -6.10
CA LEU A 334 -3.47 -19.35 -5.59
C LEU A 334 -3.47 -20.61 -6.46
N SER A 335 -3.04 -20.49 -7.72
CA SER A 335 -3.10 -21.56 -8.73
C SER A 335 -1.94 -22.55 -8.74
N LYS A 336 -1.03 -22.51 -7.75
CA LYS A 336 0.22 -23.31 -7.70
C LYS A 336 0.04 -24.83 -7.52
N GLY A 337 -1.19 -25.33 -7.40
CA GLY A 337 -1.52 -26.74 -7.64
C GLY A 337 -2.39 -26.85 -8.89
N GLU A 338 -1.91 -27.50 -9.95
CA GLU A 338 -2.39 -27.32 -11.34
C GLU A 338 -3.89 -27.56 -11.60
N ALA A 339 -4.62 -28.23 -10.71
CA ALA A 339 -6.10 -28.33 -10.74
C ALA A 339 -6.78 -27.63 -9.56
N VAL A 340 -6.32 -27.89 -8.33
CA VAL A 340 -6.91 -27.36 -7.08
C VAL A 340 -6.77 -25.84 -6.98
N GLY A 341 -5.74 -25.27 -7.58
CA GLY A 341 -5.44 -23.86 -7.45
C GLY A 341 -6.19 -22.95 -8.44
N ALA A 342 -6.52 -23.45 -9.64
CA ALA A 342 -7.40 -22.72 -10.56
C ALA A 342 -8.83 -22.65 -10.00
N GLU A 343 -9.27 -23.73 -9.33
CA GLU A 343 -10.52 -23.78 -8.57
C GLU A 343 -10.50 -22.78 -7.41
N ALA A 344 -9.42 -22.71 -6.63
CA ALA A 344 -9.30 -21.74 -5.53
C ALA A 344 -9.38 -20.26 -5.98
N ALA A 345 -8.78 -19.93 -7.13
CA ALA A 345 -8.88 -18.58 -7.71
C ALA A 345 -10.31 -18.26 -8.17
N ALA A 346 -10.96 -19.21 -8.87
CA ALA A 346 -12.34 -19.08 -9.31
C ALA A 346 -13.31 -18.97 -8.12
N ASP A 347 -13.09 -19.77 -7.08
CA ASP A 347 -13.88 -19.76 -5.86
C ASP A 347 -13.72 -18.45 -5.09
N LEU A 348 -12.50 -17.89 -5.00
CA LEU A 348 -12.29 -16.56 -4.42
C LEU A 348 -13.08 -15.49 -5.18
N VAL A 349 -12.98 -15.48 -6.51
CA VAL A 349 -13.67 -14.49 -7.36
C VAL A 349 -15.19 -14.61 -7.21
N LYS A 350 -15.72 -15.83 -7.27
CA LYS A 350 -17.16 -16.12 -7.10
C LYS A 350 -17.66 -15.79 -5.70
N SER A 351 -16.92 -16.19 -4.67
CA SER A 351 -17.21 -15.89 -3.25
C SER A 351 -17.25 -14.38 -3.03
N THR A 352 -16.34 -13.64 -3.66
CA THR A 352 -16.30 -12.18 -3.63
C THR A 352 -17.51 -11.55 -4.30
N GLN A 353 -17.87 -11.98 -5.51
CA GLN A 353 -19.06 -11.47 -6.21
C GLN A 353 -20.34 -11.71 -5.39
N ASN A 354 -20.51 -12.92 -4.88
CA ASN A 354 -21.66 -13.27 -4.04
C ASN A 354 -21.69 -12.42 -2.75
N TRP A 355 -20.54 -12.20 -2.14
CA TRP A 355 -20.45 -11.38 -0.94
C TRP A 355 -20.83 -9.92 -1.22
N LEU A 356 -20.35 -9.33 -2.32
CA LEU A 356 -20.68 -7.96 -2.74
C LEU A 356 -22.18 -7.80 -3.03
N ALA A 357 -22.79 -8.77 -3.73
CA ALA A 357 -24.23 -8.76 -4.00
C ALA A 357 -25.05 -8.81 -2.70
N ASN A 358 -24.65 -9.67 -1.76
CA ASN A 358 -25.32 -9.82 -0.44
C ASN A 358 -25.02 -8.67 0.53
N ASN A 359 -23.97 -7.89 0.28
CA ASN A 359 -23.53 -6.77 1.11
C ASN A 359 -23.56 -5.45 0.33
N SER A 360 -24.51 -5.25 -0.58
CA SER A 360 -24.60 -4.05 -1.43
C SER A 360 -24.69 -2.73 -0.66
N SER A 361 -25.18 -2.77 0.58
CA SER A 361 -25.17 -1.61 1.51
C SER A 361 -23.77 -1.22 2.00
N LYS A 362 -22.77 -2.10 1.88
CA LYS A 362 -21.37 -1.83 2.16
C LYS A 362 -20.71 -1.38 0.86
N ARG A 363 -20.01 -0.25 0.90
CA ARG A 363 -19.28 0.29 -0.25
C ARG A 363 -17.91 -0.37 -0.30
N VAL A 364 -17.84 -1.53 -0.96
CA VAL A 364 -16.59 -2.28 -1.11
C VAL A 364 -16.32 -2.50 -2.59
N ALA A 365 -15.12 -2.15 -3.03
CA ALA A 365 -14.64 -2.43 -4.38
C ALA A 365 -13.48 -3.42 -4.32
N VAL A 366 -13.31 -4.19 -5.38
CA VAL A 366 -12.32 -5.24 -5.47
C VAL A 366 -11.59 -5.17 -6.80
N LEU A 367 -10.26 -5.11 -6.72
CA LEU A 367 -9.35 -5.21 -7.86
C LEU A 367 -8.64 -6.56 -7.82
N PHE A 368 -8.85 -7.40 -8.82
CA PHE A 368 -8.12 -8.64 -9.01
C PHE A 368 -6.98 -8.45 -10.01
N VAL A 369 -5.82 -9.04 -9.73
CA VAL A 369 -4.65 -8.99 -10.61
C VAL A 369 -4.10 -10.39 -10.82
N GLY A 370 -3.85 -10.78 -12.08
CA GLY A 370 -3.33 -12.12 -12.36
C GLY A 370 -2.81 -12.33 -13.78
N ARG A 371 -2.31 -13.54 -14.03
CA ARG A 371 -1.94 -13.99 -15.39
C ARG A 371 -3.18 -14.34 -16.24
N PRO A 372 -3.07 -14.30 -17.58
CA PRO A 372 -4.14 -14.65 -18.50
C PRO A 372 -4.88 -15.95 -18.16
N VAL A 373 -4.14 -17.02 -17.88
CA VAL A 373 -4.74 -18.34 -17.61
C VAL A 373 -5.61 -18.32 -16.36
N ALA A 374 -5.08 -17.81 -15.25
CA ALA A 374 -5.79 -17.76 -13.97
C ALA A 374 -6.96 -16.76 -14.00
N VAL A 375 -6.80 -15.63 -14.69
CA VAL A 375 -7.88 -14.65 -14.87
C VAL A 375 -8.99 -15.22 -15.74
N SER A 376 -8.64 -15.79 -16.90
CA SER A 376 -9.61 -16.38 -17.84
C SER A 376 -10.46 -17.45 -17.16
N SER A 377 -9.85 -18.37 -16.41
CA SER A 377 -10.60 -19.44 -15.73
C SER A 377 -11.50 -18.92 -14.61
N SER A 378 -11.10 -17.85 -13.93
CA SER A 378 -11.79 -17.36 -12.72
C SER A 378 -12.86 -16.31 -13.00
N VAL A 379 -12.72 -15.58 -14.11
CA VAL A 379 -13.52 -14.38 -14.43
C VAL A 379 -14.53 -14.62 -15.55
N GLN A 380 -14.42 -15.71 -16.31
CA GLN A 380 -15.33 -16.05 -17.43
C GLN A 380 -16.82 -16.01 -17.08
N ASN A 381 -17.19 -16.29 -15.82
CA ASN A 381 -18.57 -16.31 -15.36
C ASN A 381 -19.01 -15.01 -14.65
N LEU A 382 -18.12 -14.02 -14.53
CA LEU A 382 -18.47 -12.72 -14.00
C LEU A 382 -19.18 -11.90 -15.08
N ASN A 383 -20.26 -11.24 -14.69
CA ASN A 383 -20.95 -10.28 -15.55
C ASN A 383 -20.22 -8.91 -15.48
N LEU A 384 -18.99 -8.86 -16.00
CA LEU A 384 -18.21 -7.63 -16.08
C LEU A 384 -18.55 -6.85 -17.34
N LYS A 385 -18.60 -5.52 -17.23
CA LYS A 385 -18.54 -4.65 -18.41
C LYS A 385 -17.16 -4.79 -19.05
N ASP A 386 -17.10 -4.56 -20.36
CA ASP A 386 -15.84 -4.59 -21.12
C ASP A 386 -14.75 -3.71 -20.48
N SER A 387 -15.11 -2.57 -19.89
CA SER A 387 -14.15 -1.65 -19.22
C SER A 387 -13.68 -2.11 -17.84
N GLN A 388 -14.23 -3.19 -17.28
CA GLN A 388 -13.82 -3.76 -15.98
C GLN A 388 -12.79 -4.87 -16.12
N HIS A 389 -12.46 -5.29 -17.35
CA HIS A 389 -11.41 -6.26 -17.63
C HIS A 389 -10.31 -5.60 -18.48
N LEU A 390 -9.18 -5.32 -17.85
CA LEU A 390 -8.07 -4.58 -18.43
C LEU A 390 -6.93 -5.53 -18.79
N LEU A 391 -6.52 -5.52 -20.05
CA LEU A 391 -5.29 -6.17 -20.50
C LEU A 391 -4.13 -5.18 -20.43
N LEU A 392 -3.08 -5.52 -19.70
CA LEU A 392 -1.87 -4.71 -19.64
C LEU A 392 -1.05 -4.83 -20.91
N LEU A 393 -0.63 -3.67 -21.40
CA LEU A 393 0.23 -3.56 -22.56
C LEU A 393 1.68 -3.45 -22.09
N ARG A 394 2.57 -4.13 -22.80
CA ARG A 394 4.01 -4.01 -22.56
C ARG A 394 4.45 -2.57 -22.79
N TYR A 395 5.45 -2.17 -22.02
CA TYR A 395 6.16 -0.93 -22.28
C TYR A 395 6.87 -1.05 -23.62
N VAL A 396 6.64 -0.06 -24.49
CA VAL A 396 7.28 0.02 -25.81
C VAL A 396 7.94 1.38 -25.87
N LEU A 397 9.26 1.39 -25.93
CA LEU A 397 10.04 2.59 -26.21
C LEU A 397 9.68 3.10 -27.60
N ASP A 398 9.49 4.41 -27.73
CA ASP A 398 9.50 5.01 -29.06
C ASP A 398 10.93 5.01 -29.64
N ASP A 399 11.05 5.28 -30.94
CA ASP A 399 12.34 5.17 -31.63
C ASP A 399 13.37 6.19 -31.10
N SER A 400 12.93 7.36 -30.64
CA SER A 400 13.81 8.36 -30.03
C SER A 400 14.35 7.89 -28.67
N GLN A 401 13.51 7.20 -27.89
CA GLN A 401 13.93 6.63 -26.62
C GLN A 401 14.86 5.43 -26.82
N LYS A 402 14.63 4.59 -27.83
CA LYS A 402 15.54 3.47 -28.18
C LYS A 402 16.95 3.97 -28.52
N GLU A 403 17.06 5.06 -29.28
CA GLU A 403 18.35 5.66 -29.63
C GLU A 403 19.13 6.18 -28.41
N SER A 404 18.42 6.69 -27.41
CA SER A 404 19.02 7.16 -26.15
C SER A 404 19.49 6.03 -25.22
N PHE A 405 18.78 4.89 -25.21
CA PHE A 405 19.13 3.70 -24.41
C PHE A 405 20.21 2.81 -25.06
N GLY A 406 20.39 2.92 -26.39
CA GLY A 406 21.38 2.15 -27.15
C GLY A 406 22.76 2.81 -27.27
N ARG A 407 23.07 3.84 -26.46
CA ARG A 407 24.37 4.49 -26.38
C ARG A 407 25.07 4.25 -25.07
#